data_AF-A0A7Y3UIL4-F1
#
_entry.id   AF-A0A7Y3UIL4-F1
#
_cell.length_a   1.000
_cell.length_b   1.000
_cell.length_c   1.000
_cell.angle_alpha   90.00
_cell.angle_beta   90.00
_cell.angle_gamma   90.00
#
_symmetry.space_group_name_H-M   'P 1'
#
loop_
_entity.id
_entity.type
_entity.pdbx_description
1 polymer ?
#
loop_
_entity_poly.entity_id
_entity_poly.type
_entity_poly.pdbx_seq_one_letter_code
_entity_poly.pdbx_strand_id
1 'polypeptide(L)'
;MMDMWKAFEKSTGKNAPGASILYDKFHVMRHLGKALDQVRKTEYARLTGKDRSDIKGKKYTLLSKRENLTLDGRKALKKLLGANKLLNTAYLPKESFGQLWGYLRWPGLSRPFFVIF
;
A
#
# COMPACT_ATOMS: atom_id res chain seq x y z
N MET A 1 4.73 15.54 -13.25
CA MET A 1 4.14 14.67 -12.21
C MET A 1 2.94 15.41 -11.65
N MET A 2 1.77 14.77 -11.59
CA MET A 2 0.53 15.46 -11.26
C MET A 2 -0.35 14.69 -10.26
N ASP A 3 -1.25 15.43 -9.63
CA ASP A 3 -2.34 14.88 -8.82
C ASP A 3 -3.28 14.04 -9.71
N MET A 4 -3.96 13.06 -9.11
CA MET A 4 -4.89 12.15 -9.81
C MET A 4 -6.26 12.80 -10.11
N TRP A 5 -6.40 14.10 -9.95
CA TRP A 5 -7.63 14.81 -10.21
C TRP A 5 -7.94 14.89 -11.72
N LYS A 6 -9.16 14.44 -12.08
CA LYS A 6 -9.70 14.48 -13.45
C LYS A 6 -9.61 15.84 -14.14
N ALA A 7 -9.62 16.94 -13.41
CA ALA A 7 -9.52 18.27 -14.01
C ALA A 7 -8.14 18.50 -14.66
N PHE A 8 -7.07 18.06 -13.99
CA PHE A 8 -5.71 18.13 -14.56
C PHE A 8 -5.58 17.22 -15.76
N GLU A 9 -6.12 16.00 -15.71
CA GLU A 9 -6.06 15.04 -16.82
C GLU A 9 -6.75 15.60 -18.07
N LYS A 10 -7.96 16.16 -17.91
CA LYS A 10 -8.69 16.81 -19.00
C LYS A 10 -7.93 18.02 -19.56
N SER A 11 -7.34 18.83 -18.69
CA SER A 11 -6.55 19.99 -19.11
C SER A 11 -5.31 19.58 -19.89
N THR A 12 -4.57 18.57 -19.42
CA THR A 12 -3.39 18.03 -20.12
C THR A 12 -3.77 17.43 -21.45
N GLY A 13 -4.83 16.61 -21.52
CA GLY A 13 -5.29 16.04 -22.79
C GLY A 13 -5.70 17.10 -23.81
N LYS A 14 -6.28 18.22 -23.35
CA LYS A 14 -6.67 19.34 -24.23
C LYS A 14 -5.49 20.20 -24.67
N ASN A 15 -4.64 20.60 -23.73
CA ASN A 15 -3.62 21.63 -23.95
C ASN A 15 -2.23 21.06 -24.28
N ALA A 16 -2.00 19.78 -24.01
CA ALA A 16 -0.75 19.08 -24.25
C ALA A 16 -1.01 17.62 -24.68
N PRO A 17 -1.65 17.39 -25.84
CA PRO A 17 -2.09 16.06 -26.28
C PRO A 17 -0.93 15.06 -26.51
N GLY A 18 0.29 15.56 -26.74
CA GLY A 18 1.50 14.73 -26.85
C GLY A 18 2.18 14.41 -25.51
N ALA A 19 1.70 14.95 -24.38
CA ALA A 19 2.30 14.72 -23.09
C ALA A 19 1.81 13.41 -22.45
N SER A 20 2.74 12.63 -21.89
CA SER A 20 2.39 11.48 -21.05
C SER A 20 2.01 11.93 -19.64
N ILE A 21 0.95 11.34 -19.08
CA ILE A 21 0.51 11.62 -17.71
C ILE A 21 1.24 10.71 -16.73
N LEU A 22 2.00 11.31 -15.82
CA LEU A 22 2.66 10.62 -14.72
C LEU A 22 2.06 11.10 -13.39
N TYR A 23 1.37 10.21 -12.68
CA TYR A 23 0.81 10.50 -11.37
C TYR A 23 1.88 10.49 -10.27
N ASP A 24 1.69 11.35 -9.26
CA ASP A 24 2.58 11.35 -8.10
C ASP A 24 2.39 10.07 -7.26
N LYS A 25 3.50 9.41 -6.91
CA LYS A 25 3.58 8.29 -5.98
C LYS A 25 2.78 8.54 -4.70
N PHE A 26 2.85 9.74 -4.13
CA PHE A 26 2.19 10.06 -2.86
C PHE A 26 0.68 9.88 -2.95
N HIS A 27 0.04 10.25 -4.08
CA HIS A 27 -1.39 10.05 -4.27
C HIS A 27 -1.72 8.56 -4.37
N VAL A 28 -0.96 7.80 -5.17
CA VAL A 28 -1.19 6.35 -5.31
C VAL A 28 -1.00 5.62 -3.98
N MET A 29 0.09 5.91 -3.25
CA MET A 29 0.34 5.34 -1.91
C MET A 29 -0.75 5.71 -0.91
N ARG A 30 -1.28 6.95 -0.96
CA ARG A 30 -2.39 7.38 -0.11
C ARG A 30 -3.66 6.62 -0.44
N HIS A 31 -3.97 6.38 -1.71
CA HIS A 31 -5.13 5.58 -2.11
C HIS A 31 -5.00 4.12 -1.67
N LEU A 32 -3.83 3.49 -1.87
CA LEU A 32 -3.55 2.14 -1.39
C LEU A 32 -3.67 2.04 0.14
N GLY A 33 -3.13 3.01 0.87
CA GLY A 33 -3.26 3.06 2.33
C GLY A 33 -4.71 3.23 2.81
N LYS A 34 -5.52 4.05 2.13
CA LYS A 34 -6.95 4.20 2.42
C LYS A 34 -7.72 2.91 2.16
N ALA A 35 -7.48 2.25 1.03
CA ALA A 35 -8.11 0.98 0.68
C ALA A 35 -7.76 -0.11 1.72
N LEU A 36 -6.49 -0.19 2.12
CA LEU A 36 -6.02 -1.12 3.14
C LEU A 36 -6.64 -0.86 4.52
N ASP A 37 -6.77 0.41 4.94
CA ASP A 37 -7.47 0.75 6.19
C ASP A 37 -8.96 0.41 6.12
N GLN A 38 -9.59 0.51 4.93
CA GLN A 38 -10.97 0.10 4.75
C GLN A 38 -11.13 -1.42 4.93
N VAL A 39 -10.26 -2.23 4.30
CA VAL A 39 -10.26 -3.69 4.51
C VAL A 39 -10.06 -4.03 5.99
N ARG A 40 -9.13 -3.34 6.67
CA ARG A 40 -8.91 -3.50 8.11
C ARG A 40 -10.18 -3.23 8.93
N LYS A 41 -10.91 -2.16 8.62
CA LYS A 41 -12.16 -1.80 9.31
C LYS A 41 -13.25 -2.86 9.07
N THR A 42 -13.39 -3.33 7.83
CA THR A 42 -14.34 -4.38 7.47
C THR A 42 -14.04 -5.68 8.23
N GLU A 43 -12.78 -6.12 8.22
CA GLU A 43 -12.37 -7.32 8.95
C GLU A 43 -12.54 -7.16 10.47
N TYR A 44 -12.21 -6.00 11.02
CA TYR A 44 -12.45 -5.72 12.44
C TYR A 44 -13.93 -5.79 12.81
N ALA A 45 -14.82 -5.26 11.96
CA ALA A 45 -16.26 -5.28 12.19
C ALA A 45 -16.83 -6.72 12.17
N ARG A 46 -16.26 -7.60 11.33
CA ARG A 46 -16.68 -9.01 11.20
C ARG A 46 -16.31 -9.86 12.40
N LEU A 47 -15.21 -9.54 13.10
CA LEU A 47 -14.75 -10.28 14.28
C LEU A 47 -15.50 -9.86 15.54
N THR A 48 -15.54 -10.74 16.54
CA THR A 48 -16.09 -10.48 17.88
C THR A 48 -15.11 -10.94 18.97
N GLY A 49 -15.30 -10.48 20.21
CA GLY A 49 -14.53 -10.95 21.36
C GLY A 49 -13.00 -10.89 21.19
N LYS A 50 -12.33 -12.01 21.53
CA LYS A 50 -10.86 -12.13 21.53
C LYS A 50 -10.24 -12.05 20.13
N ASP A 51 -10.99 -12.36 19.08
CA ASP A 51 -10.48 -12.35 17.70
C ASP A 51 -10.16 -10.93 17.21
N ARG A 52 -10.80 -9.91 17.79
CA ARG A 52 -10.50 -8.50 17.51
C ARG A 52 -9.11 -8.08 17.99
N SER A 53 -8.51 -8.81 18.93
CA SER A 53 -7.23 -8.42 19.56
C SER A 53 -6.07 -8.35 18.56
N ASP A 54 -6.11 -9.18 17.52
CA ASP A 54 -5.07 -9.20 16.50
C ASP A 54 -5.12 -7.97 15.58
N ILE A 55 -6.30 -7.38 15.36
CA ILE A 55 -6.50 -6.20 14.50
C ILE A 55 -6.48 -4.89 15.31
N LYS A 56 -6.95 -4.92 16.56
CA LYS A 56 -7.10 -3.74 17.42
C LYS A 56 -5.75 -3.05 17.64
N GLY A 57 -5.70 -1.75 17.39
CA GLY A 57 -4.49 -0.94 17.59
C GLY A 57 -3.36 -1.18 16.58
N LYS A 58 -3.54 -2.04 15.57
CA LYS A 58 -2.48 -2.37 14.59
C LYS A 58 -2.53 -1.54 13.29
N LYS A 59 -3.32 -0.45 13.27
CA LYS A 59 -3.43 0.43 12.08
C LYS A 59 -2.07 0.91 11.58
N TYR A 60 -1.25 1.49 12.45
CA TYR A 60 0.06 2.01 12.04
C TYR A 60 1.04 0.90 11.70
N THR A 61 0.96 -0.26 12.34
CA THR A 61 1.73 -1.44 11.95
C THR A 61 1.44 -1.88 10.51
N LEU A 62 0.18 -1.78 10.09
CA LEU A 62 -0.27 -2.14 8.74
C LEU A 62 0.09 -1.09 7.69
N LEU A 63 -0.06 0.20 8.01
CA LEU A 63 0.14 1.30 7.07
C LEU A 63 1.61 1.70 6.90
N SER A 64 2.43 1.51 7.94
CA SER A 64 3.88 1.76 7.87
C SER A 64 4.55 0.88 6.83
N LYS A 65 5.61 1.39 6.21
CA LYS A 65 6.47 0.54 5.38
C LYS A 65 7.12 -0.53 6.25
N ARG A 66 7.23 -1.77 5.73
CA ARG A 66 7.83 -2.88 6.46
C ARG A 66 9.26 -2.60 6.94
N GLU A 67 10.03 -1.85 6.14
CA GLU A 67 11.40 -1.43 6.47
C GLU A 67 11.49 -0.51 7.70
N ASN A 68 10.44 0.28 7.96
CA ASN A 68 10.37 1.23 9.08
C ASN A 68 9.82 0.60 10.36
N LEU A 69 9.45 -0.69 10.33
CA LEU A 69 8.92 -1.37 11.51
C LEU A 69 10.05 -1.87 12.41
N THR A 70 9.85 -1.71 13.72
CA THR A 70 10.67 -2.39 14.73
C THR A 70 10.57 -3.91 14.59
N LEU A 71 11.45 -4.65 15.27
CA LEU A 71 11.36 -6.11 15.32
C LEU A 71 9.97 -6.59 15.77
N ASP A 72 9.45 -6.01 16.84
CA ASP A 72 8.13 -6.36 17.38
C ASP A 72 7.00 -5.90 16.46
N GLY A 73 7.17 -4.76 15.78
CA GLY A 73 6.25 -4.32 14.72
C GLY A 73 6.16 -5.33 13.59
N ARG A 74 7.30 -5.90 13.16
CA ARG A 74 7.34 -6.95 12.11
C ARG A 74 6.74 -8.27 12.57
N LYS A 75 6.97 -8.67 13.82
CA LYS A 75 6.32 -9.85 14.42
C LYS A 75 4.81 -9.68 14.51
N ALA A 76 4.35 -8.53 15.00
CA ALA A 76 2.93 -8.18 15.08
C ALA A 76 2.28 -8.14 13.70
N LEU A 77 2.95 -7.56 12.70
CA LEU A 77 2.49 -7.57 11.32
C LEU A 77 2.36 -9.00 10.77
N LYS A 78 3.39 -9.84 10.96
CA LYS A 78 3.35 -11.24 10.52
C LYS A 78 2.18 -12.00 11.15
N LYS A 79 1.94 -11.81 12.44
CA LYS A 79 0.81 -12.42 13.16
C LYS A 79 -0.53 -11.95 12.57
N LEU A 80 -0.69 -10.65 12.39
CA LEU A 80 -1.90 -10.03 11.83
C LEU A 80 -2.22 -10.56 10.42
N LEU A 81 -1.22 -10.57 9.52
CA LEU A 81 -1.42 -11.04 8.15
C LEU A 81 -1.62 -12.56 8.08
N GLY A 82 -1.01 -13.33 8.99
CA GLY A 82 -1.23 -14.77 9.10
C GLY A 82 -2.64 -15.13 9.58
N ALA A 83 -3.20 -14.33 10.48
CA ALA A 83 -4.56 -14.52 10.99
C ALA A 83 -5.65 -14.03 10.03
N ASN A 84 -5.32 -13.13 9.09
CA ASN A 84 -6.31 -12.50 8.22
C ASN A 84 -5.91 -12.55 6.74
N LYS A 85 -6.44 -13.55 6.02
CA LYS A 85 -6.14 -13.78 4.60
C LYS A 85 -6.54 -12.58 3.72
N LEU A 86 -7.69 -11.96 3.97
CA LEU A 86 -8.13 -10.81 3.17
C LEU A 86 -7.20 -9.61 3.38
N LEU A 87 -6.82 -9.34 4.62
CA LEU A 87 -5.89 -8.27 4.95
C LEU A 87 -4.49 -8.54 4.37
N ASN A 88 -4.05 -9.80 4.35
CA ASN A 88 -2.81 -10.22 3.70
C ASN A 88 -2.84 -9.93 2.19
N THR A 89 -3.89 -10.35 1.50
CA THR A 89 -4.06 -10.07 0.07
C THR A 89 -4.09 -8.56 -0.22
N ALA A 90 -4.79 -7.77 0.60
CA ALA A 90 -4.84 -6.32 0.46
C ALA A 90 -3.50 -5.62 0.79
N TYR A 91 -2.66 -6.24 1.61
CA TYR A 91 -1.36 -5.70 2.00
C TYR A 91 -0.32 -5.78 0.87
N LEU A 92 -0.37 -6.83 0.05
CA LEU A 92 0.62 -7.08 -1.01
C LEU A 92 0.72 -5.93 -2.03
N PRO A 93 -0.37 -5.41 -2.65
CA PRO A 93 -0.29 -4.32 -3.61
C PRO A 93 0.38 -3.06 -3.05
N LYS A 94 0.13 -2.74 -1.77
CA LYS A 94 0.74 -1.59 -1.10
C LYS A 94 2.26 -1.75 -0.97
N GLU A 95 2.74 -2.93 -0.64
CA GLU A 95 4.18 -3.19 -0.54
C GLU A 95 4.85 -3.28 -1.92
N SER A 96 4.24 -3.98 -2.87
CA SER A 96 4.76 -4.11 -4.25
C SER A 96 4.90 -2.74 -4.91
N PHE A 97 3.91 -1.85 -4.76
CA PHE A 97 4.00 -0.49 -5.29
C PHE A 97 5.08 0.34 -4.57
N GLY A 98 5.22 0.16 -3.25
CA GLY A 98 6.30 0.77 -2.47
C GLY A 98 7.69 0.38 -2.98
N GLN A 99 7.89 -0.91 -3.28
CA GLN A 99 9.13 -1.49 -3.80
C GLN A 99 9.42 -1.06 -5.25
N LEU A 100 8.43 -1.13 -6.14
CA LEU A 100 8.56 -0.67 -7.53
C LEU A 100 9.08 0.76 -7.59
N TRP A 101 8.55 1.64 -6.75
CA TRP A 101 9.02 3.01 -6.70
C TRP A 101 10.42 3.15 -6.07
N GLY A 102 10.78 2.28 -5.12
CA GLY A 102 12.15 2.21 -4.60
C GLY A 102 13.15 1.87 -5.71
N TYR A 103 12.80 0.92 -6.57
CA TYR A 103 13.59 0.50 -7.73
C TYR A 103 13.79 1.64 -8.75
N LEU A 104 12.71 2.33 -9.12
CA LEU A 104 12.76 3.49 -10.03
C LEU A 104 13.63 4.64 -9.49
N ARG A 105 13.79 4.74 -8.16
CA ARG A 105 14.63 5.77 -7.55
C ARG A 105 16.11 5.43 -7.68
N TRP A 106 16.52 4.17 -7.44
CA TRP A 106 17.92 3.71 -7.47
C TRP A 106 18.09 2.41 -8.30
N PRO A 107 18.36 2.52 -9.62
CA PRO A 107 18.48 1.36 -10.51
C PRO A 107 19.67 0.44 -10.19
N GLY A 108 20.69 0.93 -9.48
CA GLY A 108 21.98 0.23 -9.31
C GLY A 108 22.12 -0.71 -8.10
N LEU A 109 21.11 -0.84 -7.23
CA LEU A 109 21.26 -1.58 -5.96
C LEU A 109 20.08 -2.49 -5.56
N SER A 110 19.15 -2.73 -6.47
CA SER A 110 17.84 -3.28 -6.11
C SER A 110 17.61 -4.66 -6.73
N ARG A 111 17.47 -5.68 -5.88
CA ARG A 111 17.20 -7.10 -6.21
C ARG A 111 16.08 -7.26 -7.26
N PRO A 112 16.16 -8.27 -8.15
CA PRO A 112 15.20 -8.47 -9.22
C PRO A 112 13.76 -8.63 -8.70
N PHE A 113 12.83 -8.00 -9.43
CA PHE A 113 11.39 -8.07 -9.24
C PHE A 113 10.91 -9.53 -9.36
N PHE A 114 9.85 -9.88 -8.62
CA PHE A 114 9.25 -11.22 -8.50
C PHE A 114 9.31 -12.09 -9.77
N VAL A 115 9.87 -13.30 -9.66
CA VAL A 115 9.56 -14.46 -10.50
C VAL A 115 8.69 -15.40 -9.67
N ILE A 116 7.40 -15.51 -9.97
CA ILE A 116 6.56 -16.67 -9.62
C ILE A 116 5.53 -16.86 -10.75
N PHE A 117 5.45 -18.09 -11.27
CA PHE A 117 4.40 -18.61 -12.17
C PHE A 117 3.09 -18.84 -11.41
#